data_AF-A0A251SUW4-F1
#
_entry.id   AF-A0A251SUW4-F1
#
_cell.length_a   1.000
_cell.length_b   1.000
_cell.length_c   1.000
_cell.angle_alpha   90.00
_cell.angle_beta   90.00
_cell.angle_gamma   90.00
#
_symmetry.space_group_name_H-M   'P 1'
#
loop_
_entity.id
_entity.type
_entity.pdbx_description
1 polymer ?
#
loop_
_entity_poly.entity_id
_entity_poly.type
_entity_poly.pdbx_seq_one_letter_code
_entity_poly.pdbx_strand_id
1 'polypeptide(L)'
;MPSTGIATTIDLFGEDLLENIISRLPASSFASAACVNRSWNLVSDRILCRPKLSSAWSINPSLQVAVEDVANKVLSEPIRPHFAIAFVGRIFDRHQAHQLITAKLGSKVPVITNWSRGIIGRDVISDEYQEIDWKTNDRDADTSVLVMEYVNRAIMLIVGFLPGIKVKIVSLPKQTEAPQAVVIDKFVTDIREFSASISGCKSPAAIIMFSEIQGDTIPVMEKLDYALSPETVIVGACYPFLRHDNGSSRNIKATEEHASAAALVFVVDRNKPPGIGETQFHAVISNGLLSVGDAYKVASVKEGDYKSLTLLTARREGSREILDGETIKNQIYEELGHPNYLRPFCIGVRKRRKCSIGQEKVGWVTSFAFHQVRRSDEEGLIVDDRGIKTGDTFRYYYSDFATALSSAASVSNDLRSLKQGSTTGDDKREVFGGLIFTSSSFCDTFFTQPKICRAPFTDNFPGVTLGGSCSYQAIGRGDLILHVKGSREQKLGRCCLPKCSAVYFIMSYTP
;
A
#
# COMPACT_ATOMS: atom_id res chain seq x y z
N MET A 1 -28.48 66.42 -15.11
CA MET A 1 -28.43 65.20 -14.27
C MET A 1 -27.75 64.11 -15.08
N PRO A 2 -26.55 63.64 -14.70
CA PRO A 2 -25.93 62.51 -15.37
C PRO A 2 -26.56 61.21 -14.84
N SER A 3 -26.94 60.32 -15.76
CA SER A 3 -27.36 58.95 -15.47
C SER A 3 -26.19 58.19 -14.86
N THR A 4 -26.25 57.96 -13.55
CA THR A 4 -25.44 56.95 -12.86
C THR A 4 -25.81 55.59 -13.42
N GLY A 5 -25.01 55.11 -14.37
CA GLY A 5 -25.01 53.71 -14.76
C GLY A 5 -24.76 52.90 -13.50
N ILE A 6 -25.76 52.11 -13.10
CA ILE A 6 -25.60 51.10 -12.07
C ILE A 6 -24.56 50.14 -12.63
N ALA A 7 -23.34 50.23 -12.12
CA ALA A 7 -22.36 49.17 -12.31
C ALA A 7 -23.01 47.90 -11.76
N THR A 8 -23.36 46.97 -12.66
CA THR A 8 -23.73 45.61 -12.28
C THR A 8 -22.54 45.03 -11.55
N THR A 9 -22.57 45.10 -10.22
CA THR A 9 -21.63 44.39 -9.37
C THR A 9 -21.75 42.90 -9.69
N ILE A 10 -20.62 42.20 -9.61
CA ILE A 10 -20.50 40.74 -9.81
C ILE A 10 -21.48 39.96 -8.88
N ASP A 11 -22.06 40.62 -7.88
CA ASP A 11 -23.13 40.11 -7.01
C ASP A 11 -24.41 39.67 -7.75
N LEU A 12 -24.59 40.04 -9.03
CA LEU A 12 -25.70 39.56 -9.87
C LEU A 12 -25.40 38.27 -10.64
N PHE A 13 -24.18 37.74 -10.59
CA PHE A 13 -23.91 36.37 -11.04
C PHE A 13 -24.43 35.42 -9.95
N GLY A 14 -25.53 34.71 -10.23
CA GLY A 14 -26.07 33.72 -9.30
C GLY A 14 -25.01 32.70 -8.88
N GLU A 15 -25.02 32.30 -7.59
CA GLU A 15 -24.05 31.35 -7.02
C GLU A 15 -23.91 30.08 -7.88
N ASP A 16 -24.99 29.64 -8.52
CA ASP A 16 -25.02 28.47 -9.42
C ASP A 16 -24.13 28.64 -10.66
N LEU A 17 -24.13 29.83 -11.27
CA LEU A 17 -23.29 30.12 -12.43
C LEU A 17 -21.82 30.21 -12.02
N LEU A 18 -21.55 30.78 -10.84
CA LEU A 18 -20.22 30.84 -10.27
C LEU A 18 -19.69 29.42 -9.96
N GLU A 19 -20.52 28.58 -9.36
CA GLU A 19 -20.20 27.18 -9.07
C GLU A 19 -19.90 26.40 -10.36
N ASN A 20 -20.70 26.58 -11.41
CA ASN A 20 -20.48 25.94 -12.71
C ASN A 20 -19.18 26.41 -13.40
N ILE A 21 -18.78 27.67 -13.23
CA ILE A 21 -17.51 28.18 -13.77
C ILE A 21 -16.34 27.61 -12.95
N ILE A 22 -16.40 27.74 -11.62
CA ILE A 22 -15.31 27.34 -10.73
C ILE A 22 -15.09 25.82 -10.76
N SER A 23 -16.15 25.02 -10.87
CA SER A 23 -16.07 23.55 -10.92
C SER A 23 -15.33 22.99 -12.14
N ARG A 24 -15.08 23.81 -13.15
CA ARG A 24 -14.35 23.44 -14.38
C ARG A 24 -12.90 23.93 -14.39
N LEU A 25 -12.46 24.63 -13.35
CA LEU A 25 -11.11 25.18 -13.27
C LEU A 25 -10.09 24.08 -12.91
N PRO A 26 -8.89 24.11 -13.51
CA PRO A 26 -7.76 23.35 -13.00
C PRO A 26 -7.45 23.72 -11.54
N ALA A 27 -6.82 22.82 -10.81
CA ALA A 27 -6.59 22.96 -9.37
C ALA A 27 -5.90 24.28 -8.97
N SER A 28 -4.93 24.77 -9.77
CA SER A 28 -4.21 26.02 -9.51
C SER A 28 -5.10 27.27 -9.66
N SER A 29 -5.88 27.32 -10.74
CA SER A 29 -6.86 28.39 -10.97
C SER A 29 -8.00 28.34 -9.95
N PHE A 30 -8.45 27.14 -9.60
CA PHE A 30 -9.44 26.92 -8.55
C PHE A 30 -8.95 27.42 -7.18
N ALA A 31 -7.70 27.12 -6.80
CA ALA A 31 -7.12 27.60 -5.55
C ALA A 31 -7.03 29.13 -5.50
N SER A 32 -6.73 29.77 -6.63
CA SER A 32 -6.75 31.24 -6.75
C SER A 32 -8.16 31.80 -6.60
N ALA A 33 -9.16 31.16 -7.24
CA ALA A 33 -10.57 31.53 -7.15
C ALA A 33 -11.07 31.47 -5.69
N ALA A 34 -10.71 30.43 -4.94
CA ALA A 34 -11.07 30.27 -3.53
C ALA A 34 -10.54 31.38 -2.60
N CYS A 35 -9.57 32.19 -3.06
CA CYS A 35 -8.96 33.28 -2.30
C CYS A 35 -9.49 34.68 -2.68
N VAL A 36 -10.41 34.79 -3.65
CA VAL A 36 -10.88 36.09 -4.17
C VAL A 36 -11.70 36.85 -3.13
N ASN A 37 -12.76 36.24 -2.59
CA ASN A 37 -13.60 36.80 -1.55
C ASN A 37 -14.37 35.70 -0.81
N ARG A 38 -15.16 36.07 0.20
CA ARG A 38 -15.94 35.12 1.01
C ARG A 38 -16.96 34.31 0.21
N SER A 39 -17.66 34.91 -0.76
CA SER A 39 -18.65 34.19 -1.57
C SER A 39 -18.00 33.13 -2.46
N TRP A 40 -16.90 33.48 -3.14
CA TRP A 40 -16.12 32.53 -3.94
C TRP A 40 -15.52 31.42 -3.09
N ASN A 41 -15.02 31.75 -1.90
CA ASN A 41 -14.53 30.77 -0.95
C ASN A 41 -15.63 29.78 -0.52
N LEU A 42 -16.84 30.27 -0.22
CA LEU A 42 -17.98 29.42 0.12
C LEU A 42 -18.37 28.49 -1.05
N VAL A 43 -18.39 29.00 -2.28
CA VAL A 43 -18.66 28.17 -3.47
C VAL A 43 -17.55 27.13 -3.68
N SER A 44 -16.29 27.50 -3.51
CA SER A 44 -15.17 26.56 -3.57
C SER A 44 -15.26 25.47 -2.49
N ASP A 45 -15.67 25.82 -1.27
CA ASP A 45 -15.87 24.87 -0.18
C ASP A 45 -17.05 23.90 -0.48
N ARG A 46 -18.11 24.37 -1.15
CA ARG A 46 -19.18 23.50 -1.65
C ARG A 46 -18.67 22.54 -2.72
N ILE A 47 -17.84 22.99 -3.67
CA ILE A 47 -17.24 22.13 -4.70
C ILE A 47 -16.32 21.08 -4.07
N LEU A 48 -15.55 21.45 -3.05
CA LEU A 48 -14.64 20.57 -2.31
C LEU A 48 -15.25 20.08 -0.97
N CYS A 49 -16.56 19.82 -0.93
CA CYS A 49 -17.19 19.23 0.25
C CYS A 49 -17.03 17.70 0.31
N ARG A 50 -16.73 17.05 -0.82
CA ARG A 50 -16.61 15.60 -0.95
C ARG A 50 -15.16 15.15 -1.18
N PRO A 51 -14.79 13.95 -0.72
CA PRO A 51 -13.48 13.40 -1.01
C PRO A 51 -13.30 13.10 -2.49
N LYS A 52 -12.06 13.21 -2.95
CA LYS A 52 -11.68 12.97 -4.34
C LYS A 52 -10.32 12.30 -4.39
N LEU A 53 -10.19 11.33 -5.30
CA LEU A 53 -8.91 10.73 -5.67
C LEU A 53 -8.69 10.95 -7.16
N SER A 54 -7.47 11.35 -7.54
CA SER A 54 -7.06 11.46 -8.94
C SER A 54 -5.74 10.73 -9.14
N SER A 55 -5.59 10.04 -10.27
CA SER A 55 -4.39 9.28 -10.60
C SER A 55 -4.14 9.24 -12.09
N ALA A 56 -2.88 9.34 -12.49
CA ALA A 56 -2.46 9.22 -13.88
C ALA A 56 -1.02 8.69 -13.96
N TRP A 57 -0.68 8.07 -15.08
CA TRP A 57 0.70 7.71 -15.39
C TRP A 57 1.12 8.11 -16.80
N SER A 58 2.43 8.29 -17.00
CA SER A 58 3.06 8.63 -18.28
C SER A 58 4.31 7.78 -18.50
N ILE A 59 4.53 7.33 -19.74
CA ILE A 59 5.77 6.67 -20.21
C ILE A 59 6.71 7.62 -20.98
N ASN A 60 6.49 8.94 -20.89
CA ASN A 60 7.31 9.88 -21.64
C ASN A 60 8.80 9.69 -21.30
N PRO A 61 9.70 9.57 -22.30
CA PRO A 61 11.11 9.32 -22.05
C PRO A 61 11.82 10.46 -21.29
N SER A 62 11.27 11.68 -21.33
CA SER A 62 11.78 12.81 -20.56
C SER A 62 11.12 12.84 -19.19
N LEU A 63 11.92 12.78 -18.11
CA LEU A 63 11.43 12.90 -16.73
C LEU A 63 10.60 14.17 -16.51
N GLN A 64 11.06 15.31 -17.02
CA GLN A 64 10.34 16.58 -16.86
C GLN A 64 8.97 16.54 -17.53
N VAL A 65 8.91 16.03 -18.76
CA VAL A 65 7.65 15.93 -19.50
C VAL A 65 6.74 14.87 -18.87
N ALA A 66 7.27 13.73 -18.44
CA ALA A 66 6.49 12.71 -17.73
C ALA A 66 5.86 13.25 -16.44
N VAL A 67 6.59 14.06 -15.66
CA VAL A 67 6.05 14.71 -14.45
C VAL A 67 5.02 15.78 -14.83
N GLU A 68 5.27 16.57 -15.87
CA GLU A 68 4.33 17.57 -16.40
C GLU A 68 3.01 16.92 -16.82
N ASP A 69 3.09 15.82 -17.59
CA ASP A 69 1.94 15.04 -18.07
C ASP A 69 1.06 14.59 -16.90
N VAL A 70 1.65 13.87 -15.93
CA VAL A 70 0.88 13.32 -14.80
C VAL A 70 0.38 14.43 -13.87
N ALA A 71 1.15 15.48 -13.64
CA ALA A 71 0.73 16.60 -12.79
C ALA A 71 -0.45 17.35 -13.42
N ASN A 72 -0.37 17.66 -14.70
CA ASN A 72 -1.44 18.35 -15.42
C ASN A 72 -2.71 17.50 -15.46
N LYS A 73 -2.59 16.19 -15.64
CA LYS A 73 -3.74 15.27 -15.64
C LYS A 73 -4.37 15.15 -14.26
N VAL A 74 -3.60 14.98 -13.19
CA VAL A 74 -4.21 14.79 -11.86
C VAL A 74 -4.76 16.09 -11.25
N LEU A 75 -4.29 17.24 -11.74
CA LEU A 75 -4.71 18.59 -11.34
C LEU A 75 -5.63 19.27 -12.37
N SER A 76 -6.12 18.55 -13.37
CA SER A 76 -6.95 19.12 -14.45
C SER A 76 -8.33 19.59 -13.98
N GLU A 77 -8.78 19.09 -12.84
CA GLU A 77 -10.05 19.44 -12.21
C GLU A 77 -9.81 20.00 -10.80
N PRO A 78 -10.82 20.66 -10.19
CA PRO A 78 -10.72 21.12 -8.82
C PRO A 78 -10.34 20.01 -7.85
N ILE A 79 -9.22 20.21 -7.16
CA ILE A 79 -8.74 19.39 -6.06
C ILE A 79 -7.75 20.20 -5.22
N ARG A 80 -7.77 19.99 -3.89
CA ARG A 80 -6.76 20.51 -2.97
C ARG A 80 -6.03 19.33 -2.32
N PRO A 81 -4.89 18.86 -2.87
CA PRO A 81 -4.27 17.62 -2.38
C PRO A 81 -3.96 17.68 -0.88
N HIS A 82 -4.41 16.66 -0.15
CA HIS A 82 -4.02 16.37 1.24
C HIS A 82 -2.82 15.42 1.33
N PHE A 83 -2.58 14.64 0.28
CA PHE A 83 -1.41 13.79 0.13
C PHE A 83 -1.15 13.49 -1.34
N ALA A 84 0.07 13.04 -1.63
CA ALA A 84 0.41 12.45 -2.92
C ALA A 84 1.32 11.23 -2.78
N ILE A 85 1.15 10.28 -3.70
CA ILE A 85 1.97 9.08 -3.83
C ILE A 85 2.45 9.02 -5.27
N ALA A 86 3.76 8.85 -5.46
CA ALA A 86 4.38 8.72 -6.75
C ALA A 86 5.13 7.39 -6.86
N PHE A 87 4.90 6.68 -7.96
CA PHE A 87 5.63 5.48 -8.34
C PHE A 87 6.45 5.77 -9.58
N VAL A 88 7.76 5.59 -9.47
CA VAL A 88 8.74 5.99 -10.47
C VAL A 88 9.45 4.74 -10.97
N GLY A 89 9.58 4.63 -12.28
CA GLY A 89 10.37 3.58 -12.92
C GLY A 89 11.87 3.77 -12.72
N ARG A 90 12.61 2.67 -12.74
CA ARG A 90 14.03 2.63 -12.36
C ARG A 90 14.96 3.52 -13.20
N ILE A 91 14.53 3.87 -14.41
CA ILE A 91 15.36 4.68 -15.32
C ILE A 91 15.40 6.14 -14.87
N PHE A 92 14.35 6.64 -14.21
CA PHE A 92 14.32 8.02 -13.78
C PHE A 92 15.07 8.22 -12.47
N ASP A 93 15.82 9.33 -12.41
CA ASP A 93 16.40 9.79 -11.16
C ASP A 93 15.28 10.13 -10.17
N ARG A 94 15.23 9.35 -9.09
CA ARG A 94 14.21 9.48 -8.05
C ARG A 94 14.28 10.85 -7.37
N HIS A 95 15.49 11.39 -7.20
CA HIS A 95 15.66 12.62 -6.45
C HIS A 95 15.08 13.81 -7.20
N GLN A 96 15.37 13.87 -8.48
CA GLN A 96 14.84 14.82 -9.44
C GLN A 96 13.33 14.63 -9.61
N ALA A 97 12.85 13.38 -9.74
CA ALA A 97 11.41 13.10 -9.85
C ALA A 97 10.64 13.62 -8.63
N HIS A 98 11.12 13.33 -7.42
CA HIS A 98 10.51 13.80 -6.18
C HIS A 98 10.48 15.34 -6.11
N GLN A 99 11.59 16.01 -6.45
CA GLN A 99 11.67 17.47 -6.45
C GLN A 99 10.69 18.11 -7.44
N LEU A 100 10.59 17.58 -8.66
CA LEU A 100 9.68 18.08 -9.68
C LEU A 100 8.21 17.91 -9.25
N ILE A 101 7.87 16.76 -8.67
CA ILE A 101 6.50 16.48 -8.18
C ILE A 101 6.14 17.41 -7.02
N THR A 102 7.01 17.53 -6.02
CA THR A 102 6.77 18.41 -4.87
C THR A 102 6.71 19.88 -5.30
N ALA A 103 7.49 20.30 -6.29
CA ALA A 103 7.40 21.64 -6.87
C ALA A 103 6.05 21.92 -7.54
N LYS A 104 5.46 20.93 -8.23
CA LYS A 104 4.13 21.06 -8.87
C LYS A 104 2.97 21.04 -7.88
N LEU A 105 3.05 20.24 -6.81
CA LEU A 105 1.99 20.11 -5.81
C LEU A 105 2.05 21.17 -4.71
N GLY A 106 3.22 21.77 -4.51
CA GLY A 106 3.49 22.72 -3.44
C GLY A 106 4.02 22.05 -2.17
N SER A 107 4.89 22.78 -1.47
CA SER A 107 5.67 22.29 -0.31
C SER A 107 4.86 21.99 0.95
N LYS A 108 3.52 22.06 0.91
CA LYS A 108 2.65 21.73 2.05
C LYS A 108 1.99 20.36 1.90
N VAL A 109 2.01 19.79 0.69
CA VAL A 109 1.42 18.48 0.43
C VAL A 109 2.44 17.43 0.84
N PRO A 110 2.11 16.49 1.74
CA PRO A 110 2.96 15.35 2.02
C PRO A 110 3.08 14.47 0.76
N VAL A 111 4.31 14.21 0.33
CA VAL A 111 4.59 13.41 -0.88
C VAL A 111 5.44 12.21 -0.52
N ILE A 112 5.02 11.02 -0.95
CA ILE A 112 5.84 9.81 -0.94
C ILE A 112 6.21 9.45 -2.37
N THR A 113 7.49 9.17 -2.64
CA THR A 113 7.99 8.72 -3.93
C THR A 113 8.76 7.42 -3.78
N ASN A 114 8.35 6.38 -4.52
CA ASN A 114 8.95 5.06 -4.51
C ASN A 114 9.40 4.62 -5.89
N TRP A 115 10.44 3.80 -5.93
CA TRP A 115 10.70 3.00 -7.12
C TRP A 115 9.76 1.82 -7.18
N SER A 116 9.10 1.66 -8.32
CA SER A 116 8.22 0.53 -8.54
C SER A 116 8.85 -0.53 -9.44
N ARG A 117 8.29 -1.75 -9.41
CA ARG A 117 8.56 -2.77 -10.43
C ARG A 117 7.49 -2.74 -11.52
N GLY A 118 6.38 -2.07 -11.29
CA GLY A 118 5.31 -1.91 -12.25
C GLY A 118 4.27 -0.92 -11.78
N ILE A 119 3.34 -0.53 -12.65
CA ILE A 119 2.32 0.46 -12.37
C ILE A 119 0.95 -0.03 -12.83
N ILE A 120 -0.09 0.38 -12.11
CA ILE A 120 -1.47 0.03 -12.39
C ILE A 120 -2.28 1.33 -12.34
N GLY A 121 -2.86 1.76 -13.45
CA GLY A 121 -3.60 3.02 -13.48
C GLY A 121 -4.00 3.46 -14.88
N ARG A 122 -4.54 4.69 -14.97
CA ARG A 122 -4.91 5.30 -16.26
C ARG A 122 -3.74 6.00 -16.91
N ASP A 123 -3.52 5.67 -18.18
CA ASP A 123 -2.56 6.35 -19.03
C ASP A 123 -3.03 7.78 -19.32
N VAL A 124 -2.10 8.73 -19.32
CA VAL A 124 -2.40 10.15 -19.51
C VAL A 124 -2.98 10.46 -20.89
N ILE A 125 -2.57 9.70 -21.93
CA ILE A 125 -2.94 9.95 -23.32
C ILE A 125 -4.26 9.27 -23.67
N SER A 126 -4.34 7.97 -23.42
CA SER A 126 -5.49 7.12 -23.82
C SER A 126 -6.63 7.14 -22.81
N ASP A 127 -6.39 7.59 -21.57
CA ASP A 127 -7.32 7.45 -20.43
C ASP A 127 -7.70 6.00 -20.10
N GLU A 128 -7.05 5.02 -20.75
CA GLU A 128 -7.30 3.61 -20.55
C GLU A 128 -6.54 3.08 -19.34
N TYR A 129 -7.19 2.15 -18.62
CA TYR A 129 -6.54 1.41 -17.54
C TYR A 129 -5.56 0.40 -18.08
N GLN A 130 -4.31 0.49 -17.63
CA GLN A 130 -3.26 -0.45 -17.95
C GLN A 130 -2.57 -0.94 -16.68
N GLU A 131 -2.02 -2.15 -16.79
CA GLU A 131 -1.21 -2.80 -15.78
C GLU A 131 0.08 -3.21 -16.47
N ILE A 132 1.20 -2.64 -16.00
CA ILE A 132 2.51 -2.84 -16.58
C ILE A 132 3.40 -3.39 -15.47
N ASP A 133 3.91 -4.62 -15.65
CA ASP A 133 4.96 -5.19 -14.81
C ASP A 133 6.27 -5.24 -15.58
N TRP A 134 7.29 -4.58 -15.05
CA TRP A 134 8.61 -4.53 -15.66
C TRP A 134 9.37 -5.79 -15.28
N LYS A 135 9.37 -6.76 -16.20
CA LYS A 135 10.15 -7.98 -16.06
C LYS A 135 11.63 -7.63 -16.02
N THR A 136 12.21 -7.68 -14.83
CA THR A 136 13.66 -7.75 -14.66
C THR A 136 14.01 -9.23 -14.74
N ASN A 137 14.36 -9.70 -15.94
CA ASN A 137 14.99 -11.01 -16.09
C ASN A 137 16.41 -10.90 -15.50
N ASP A 138 16.55 -10.96 -14.18
CA ASP A 138 17.86 -11.04 -13.51
C ASP A 138 18.56 -12.40 -13.78
N ARG A 139 17.98 -13.26 -14.64
CA ARG A 139 18.52 -14.58 -15.00
C ARG A 139 19.08 -14.69 -16.43
N ASP A 140 18.86 -13.70 -17.29
CA ASP A 140 19.40 -13.73 -18.66
C ASP A 140 20.38 -12.58 -18.86
N ALA A 141 21.63 -12.78 -18.43
CA ALA A 141 22.72 -11.85 -18.67
C ALA A 141 23.05 -11.65 -20.18
N ASP A 142 22.37 -12.38 -21.09
CA ASP A 142 22.64 -12.37 -22.53
C ASP A 142 21.46 -11.88 -23.42
N THR A 143 20.31 -11.49 -22.86
CA THR A 143 19.22 -10.97 -23.71
C THR A 143 19.32 -9.45 -23.88
N SER A 144 20.04 -9.06 -24.93
CA SER A 144 20.12 -7.75 -25.60
C SER A 144 19.82 -6.47 -24.78
N VAL A 145 20.88 -5.67 -24.62
CA VAL A 145 20.93 -4.29 -24.11
C VAL A 145 19.85 -3.36 -24.72
N LEU A 146 19.28 -3.70 -25.87
CA LEU A 146 18.26 -2.92 -26.59
C LEU A 146 16.83 -3.05 -26.01
N VAL A 147 16.50 -4.12 -25.27
CA VAL A 147 15.16 -4.29 -24.65
C VAL A 147 15.08 -3.59 -23.29
N MET A 148 16.22 -3.34 -22.63
CA MET A 148 16.25 -2.61 -21.36
C MET A 148 15.90 -1.12 -21.47
N GLU A 149 16.03 -0.51 -22.65
CA GLU A 149 15.84 0.94 -22.80
C GLU A 149 14.39 1.41 -22.62
N TYR A 150 13.38 0.59 -22.91
CA TYR A 150 11.96 0.99 -22.86
C TYR A 150 11.20 0.51 -21.63
N VAL A 151 11.74 -0.47 -20.88
CA VAL A 151 10.92 -1.29 -19.97
C VAL A 151 10.84 -0.72 -18.55
N ASN A 152 11.29 0.51 -18.27
CA ASN A 152 11.23 1.08 -16.91
C ASN A 152 11.06 2.61 -16.90
N ARG A 153 10.53 3.20 -17.97
CA ARG A 153 10.31 4.66 -18.09
C ARG A 153 8.86 4.98 -17.81
N ALA A 154 8.41 4.92 -16.56
CA ALA A 154 7.09 5.46 -16.24
C ALA A 154 7.05 6.18 -14.91
N ILE A 155 6.13 7.12 -14.80
CA ILE A 155 5.78 7.78 -13.54
C ILE A 155 4.28 7.67 -13.40
N MET A 156 3.83 7.20 -12.25
CA MET A 156 2.44 7.31 -11.83
C MET A 156 2.36 8.27 -10.65
N LEU A 157 1.42 9.20 -10.71
CA LEU A 157 1.10 10.11 -9.62
C LEU A 157 -0.33 9.88 -9.18
N ILE A 158 -0.53 9.79 -7.87
CA ILE A 158 -1.83 9.75 -7.21
C ILE A 158 -1.91 10.92 -6.24
N VAL A 159 -3.02 11.66 -6.27
CA VAL A 159 -3.33 12.74 -5.34
C VAL A 159 -4.69 12.50 -4.72
N GLY A 160 -4.82 12.75 -3.42
CA GLY A 160 -6.09 12.59 -2.71
C GLY A 160 -6.45 13.84 -1.92
N PHE A 161 -7.72 14.20 -1.96
CA PHE A 161 -8.35 15.20 -1.11
C PHE A 161 -9.42 14.50 -0.27
N LEU A 162 -9.29 14.60 1.05
CA LEU A 162 -10.12 13.86 2.00
C LEU A 162 -10.63 14.84 3.08
N PRO A 163 -11.77 15.52 2.87
CA PRO A 163 -12.32 16.42 3.88
C PRO A 163 -12.67 15.62 5.14
N GLY A 164 -12.41 16.20 6.32
CA GLY A 164 -12.58 15.53 7.60
C GLY A 164 -11.50 14.51 7.98
N ILE A 165 -10.47 14.32 7.14
CA ILE A 165 -9.31 13.47 7.45
C ILE A 165 -8.03 14.32 7.48
N LYS A 166 -7.20 14.13 8.50
CA LYS A 166 -5.81 14.64 8.53
C LYS A 166 -4.85 13.55 8.11
N VAL A 167 -3.86 13.93 7.31
CA VAL A 167 -2.84 13.04 6.79
C VAL A 167 -1.46 13.52 7.21
N LYS A 168 -0.60 12.61 7.66
CA LYS A 168 0.79 12.89 8.01
C LYS A 168 1.68 11.71 7.64
N ILE A 169 2.92 12.00 7.27
CA ILE A 169 3.95 10.98 7.10
C ILE A 169 4.70 10.80 8.41
N VAL A 170 4.76 9.57 8.90
CA VAL A 170 5.60 9.15 10.02
C VAL A 170 6.67 8.21 9.48
N SER A 171 7.93 8.41 9.85
CA SER A 171 9.06 7.73 9.24
C SER A 171 9.79 6.86 10.23
N LEU A 172 10.15 5.66 9.80
CA LEU A 172 11.01 4.74 10.54
C LEU A 172 12.45 4.97 10.09
N PRO A 173 13.32 5.55 10.92
CA PRO A 173 14.70 5.82 10.53
C PRO A 173 15.51 4.51 10.35
N LYS A 174 16.49 4.54 9.46
CA LYS A 174 17.52 3.50 9.29
C LYS A 174 18.32 3.43 10.58
N GLN A 175 18.61 2.21 11.02
CA GLN A 175 19.47 1.99 12.18
C GLN A 175 20.86 2.56 11.93
N THR A 176 21.28 3.47 12.79
CA THR A 176 22.66 3.94 12.87
C THR A 176 23.32 3.53 14.20
N GLU A 177 22.62 3.60 15.33
CA GLU A 177 23.20 3.31 16.66
C GLU A 177 22.26 2.63 17.68
N ALA A 178 20.94 2.89 17.64
CA ALA A 178 19.99 2.38 18.64
C ALA A 178 19.47 0.96 18.32
N PRO A 179 19.10 0.16 19.36
CA PRO A 179 18.50 -1.15 19.13
C PRO A 179 17.21 -1.06 18.33
N GLN A 180 17.09 -1.91 17.32
CA GLN A 180 15.89 -2.20 16.52
C GLN A 180 14.56 -1.93 17.23
N ALA A 181 14.32 -2.63 18.34
CA ALA A 181 13.06 -2.60 19.06
C ALA A 181 12.70 -1.18 19.55
N VAL A 182 13.69 -0.37 19.95
CA VAL A 182 13.48 1.01 20.40
C VAL A 182 13.05 1.89 19.23
N VAL A 183 13.62 1.68 18.05
CA VAL A 183 13.28 2.44 16.84
C VAL A 183 11.86 2.13 16.38
N ILE A 184 11.45 0.85 16.35
CA ILE A 184 10.06 0.51 15.99
C ILE A 184 9.08 0.98 17.08
N ASP A 185 9.44 0.90 18.36
CA ASP A 185 8.59 1.39 19.46
C ASP A 185 8.32 2.89 19.33
N LYS A 186 9.36 3.67 19.00
CA LYS A 186 9.21 5.10 18.72
C LYS A 186 8.31 5.33 17.50
N PHE A 187 8.53 4.62 16.40
CA PHE A 187 7.71 4.74 15.20
C PHE A 187 6.21 4.49 15.48
N VAL A 188 5.89 3.41 16.19
CA VAL A 188 4.52 3.08 16.60
C VAL A 188 3.95 4.12 17.57
N THR A 189 4.78 4.64 18.49
CA THR A 189 4.38 5.68 19.43
C THR A 189 4.05 6.99 18.71
N ASP A 190 4.90 7.43 17.78
CA ASP A 190 4.69 8.66 17.00
C ASP A 190 3.38 8.59 16.17
N ILE A 191 3.01 7.40 15.65
CA ILE A 191 1.72 7.17 14.99
C ILE A 191 0.55 7.34 15.98
N ARG A 192 0.63 6.72 17.16
CA ARG A 192 -0.43 6.77 18.19
C ARG A 192 -0.60 8.18 18.74
N GLU A 193 0.49 8.90 18.97
CA GLU A 193 0.47 10.29 19.44
C GLU A 193 -0.17 11.22 18.41
N PHE A 194 0.22 11.09 17.13
CA PHE A 194 -0.45 11.84 16.05
C PHE A 194 -1.95 11.54 16.01
N SER A 195 -2.32 10.26 16.03
CA SER A 195 -3.73 9.85 16.03
C SER A 195 -4.50 10.43 17.21
N ALA A 196 -3.94 10.33 18.42
CA ALA A 196 -4.58 10.82 19.65
C ALA A 196 -4.72 12.35 19.65
N SER A 197 -3.74 13.08 19.11
CA SER A 197 -3.79 14.54 19.03
C SER A 197 -4.92 15.06 18.14
N ILE A 198 -5.24 14.33 17.06
CA ILE A 198 -6.25 14.73 16.06
C ILE A 198 -7.64 14.18 16.39
N SER A 199 -7.76 12.89 16.68
CA SER A 199 -9.05 12.21 16.87
C SER A 199 -9.45 11.99 18.34
N GLY A 200 -8.51 12.13 19.28
CA GLY A 200 -8.66 11.63 20.64
C GLY A 200 -8.44 10.12 20.79
N CYS A 201 -8.34 9.37 19.69
CA CYS A 201 -8.11 7.92 19.68
C CYS A 201 -6.66 7.59 19.31
N LYS A 202 -6.06 6.61 19.98
CA LYS A 202 -4.67 6.17 19.68
C LYS A 202 -4.54 5.41 18.36
N SER A 203 -5.65 4.96 17.78
CA SER A 203 -5.65 4.19 16.52
C SER A 203 -6.11 5.06 15.36
N PRO A 204 -5.33 5.18 14.27
CA PRO A 204 -5.75 5.89 13.07
C PRO A 204 -6.82 5.10 12.32
N ALA A 205 -7.50 5.74 11.37
CA ALA A 205 -8.48 5.07 10.52
C ALA A 205 -7.79 4.16 9.48
N ALA A 206 -6.72 4.66 8.86
CA ALA A 206 -5.92 3.87 7.92
C ALA A 206 -4.45 4.27 7.93
N ILE A 207 -3.61 3.36 7.44
CA ILE A 207 -2.19 3.56 7.18
C ILE A 207 -1.86 2.98 5.80
N ILE A 208 -1.16 3.75 4.97
CA ILE A 208 -0.46 3.22 3.80
C ILE A 208 1.03 3.18 4.11
N MET A 209 1.59 1.98 4.19
CA MET A 209 2.97 1.74 4.59
C MET A 209 3.86 1.47 3.39
N PHE A 210 5.03 2.10 3.38
CA PHE A 210 6.07 1.89 2.39
C PHE A 210 7.34 1.49 3.12
N SER A 211 7.93 0.35 2.80
CA SER A 211 9.15 -0.10 3.45
C SER A 211 10.23 -0.49 2.44
N GLU A 212 11.48 -0.45 2.87
CA GLU A 212 12.58 -1.02 2.10
C GLU A 212 12.53 -2.56 2.14
N ILE A 213 12.83 -3.23 1.02
CA ILE A 213 12.81 -4.71 0.90
C ILE A 213 13.66 -5.41 1.98
N GLN A 214 14.75 -4.77 2.40
CA GLN A 214 15.66 -5.29 3.42
C GLN A 214 15.30 -4.85 4.84
N GLY A 215 14.21 -4.09 5.00
CA GLY A 215 13.75 -3.59 6.28
C GLY A 215 13.03 -4.66 7.09
N ASP A 216 13.13 -4.56 8.40
CA ASP A 216 12.44 -5.38 9.40
C ASP A 216 10.91 -5.13 9.41
N THR A 217 10.28 -5.25 8.25
CA THR A 217 8.85 -4.99 8.03
C THR A 217 8.00 -5.95 8.84
N ILE A 218 8.41 -7.21 8.98
CA ILE A 218 7.72 -8.21 9.82
C ILE A 218 7.62 -7.71 11.29
N PRO A 219 8.73 -7.41 12.00
CA PRO A 219 8.66 -6.83 13.35
C PRO A 219 7.81 -5.55 13.46
N VAL A 220 7.88 -4.65 12.48
CA VAL A 220 7.07 -3.41 12.52
C VAL A 220 5.58 -3.75 12.43
N MET A 221 5.20 -4.63 11.50
CA MET A 221 3.80 -5.04 11.35
C MET A 221 3.29 -5.78 12.58
N GLU A 222 4.08 -6.69 13.16
CA GLU A 222 3.72 -7.37 14.42
C GLU A 222 3.48 -6.37 15.57
N LYS A 223 4.27 -5.28 15.61
CA LYS A 223 4.11 -4.23 16.61
C LYS A 223 2.86 -3.39 16.37
N LEU A 224 2.61 -2.97 15.13
CA LEU A 224 1.40 -2.23 14.75
C LEU A 224 0.14 -3.06 15.04
N ASP A 225 0.21 -4.36 14.81
CA ASP A 225 -0.90 -5.28 15.06
C ASP A 225 -1.30 -5.37 16.53
N TYR A 226 -0.29 -5.31 17.41
CA TYR A 226 -0.47 -5.23 18.85
C TYR A 226 -0.98 -3.86 19.31
N ALA A 227 -0.44 -2.79 18.69
CA ALA A 227 -0.64 -1.42 19.13
C ALA A 227 -1.99 -0.81 18.75
N LEU A 228 -2.51 -1.19 17.59
CA LEU A 228 -3.61 -0.52 16.91
C LEU A 228 -4.87 -1.39 16.87
N SER A 229 -6.03 -0.72 16.86
CA SER A 229 -7.34 -1.35 16.71
C SER A 229 -7.36 -2.32 15.52
N PRO A 230 -8.07 -3.48 15.61
CA PRO A 230 -8.37 -4.31 14.44
C PRO A 230 -8.99 -3.53 13.28
N GLU A 231 -9.78 -2.50 13.59
CA GLU A 231 -10.50 -1.67 12.61
C GLU A 231 -9.56 -0.76 11.81
N THR A 232 -8.33 -0.52 12.28
CA THR A 232 -7.34 0.25 11.53
C THR A 232 -6.88 -0.55 10.31
N VAL A 233 -7.22 -0.05 9.12
CA VAL A 233 -6.74 -0.62 7.86
C VAL A 233 -5.27 -0.29 7.66
N ILE A 234 -4.43 -1.28 7.36
CA ILE A 234 -3.02 -1.07 7.00
C ILE A 234 -2.76 -1.75 5.68
N VAL A 235 -2.42 -0.97 4.65
CA VAL A 235 -2.06 -1.48 3.33
C VAL A 235 -0.69 -0.96 2.94
N GLY A 236 -0.12 -1.42 1.85
CA GLY A 236 1.13 -0.88 1.35
C GLY A 236 1.97 -1.87 0.60
N ALA A 237 3.27 -1.59 0.53
CA ALA A 237 4.21 -2.45 -0.16
C ALA A 237 5.68 -2.16 0.19
N CYS A 238 6.51 -3.17 -0.05
CA CYS A 238 7.96 -3.11 0.08
C CYS A 238 8.60 -2.78 -1.28
N TYR A 239 9.47 -1.78 -1.29
CA TYR A 239 10.19 -1.27 -2.45
C TYR A 239 11.69 -1.19 -2.18
N PRO A 240 12.56 -1.19 -3.20
CA PRO A 240 13.99 -1.10 -2.95
C PRO A 240 14.39 0.30 -2.43
N PHE A 241 13.60 1.34 -2.74
CA PHE A 241 13.93 2.73 -2.43
C PHE A 241 12.68 3.57 -2.15
N LEU A 242 12.75 4.36 -1.07
CA LEU A 242 11.68 5.22 -0.57
C LEU A 242 12.22 6.65 -0.35
N ARG A 243 11.46 7.67 -0.76
CA ARG A 243 11.67 9.08 -0.36
C ARG A 243 10.35 9.70 0.06
N HIS A 244 10.37 10.61 1.01
CA HIS A 244 9.19 11.30 1.46
C HIS A 244 9.51 12.72 1.94
N ASP A 245 8.53 13.62 1.84
CA ASP A 245 8.53 14.96 2.44
C ASP A 245 7.21 15.15 3.19
N ASN A 246 7.29 15.63 4.43
CA ASN A 246 6.13 15.87 5.28
C ASN A 246 5.52 17.27 5.13
N GLY A 247 5.92 18.02 4.10
CA GLY A 247 5.41 19.35 3.82
C GLY A 247 5.88 20.39 4.84
N SER A 248 6.74 21.32 4.41
CA SER A 248 7.23 22.45 5.20
C SER A 248 8.18 22.10 6.37
N SER A 249 9.07 21.12 6.17
CA SER A 249 10.29 20.99 6.96
C SER A 249 11.42 21.81 6.33
N ARG A 250 11.82 22.93 6.96
CA ARG A 250 13.01 23.72 6.57
C ARG A 250 14.34 22.97 6.76
N ASN A 251 14.33 21.74 7.27
CA ASN A 251 15.52 20.92 7.50
C ASN A 251 15.57 19.73 6.53
N ILE A 252 15.75 20.04 5.24
CA ILE A 252 15.83 19.10 4.11
C ILE A 252 17.05 18.15 4.22
N LYS A 253 18.06 18.47 5.04
CA LYS A 253 19.34 17.76 5.03
C LYS A 253 19.45 16.52 5.94
N ALA A 254 18.50 16.26 6.83
CA ALA A 254 18.67 15.22 7.87
C ALA A 254 17.76 13.98 7.72
N THR A 255 16.63 14.08 7.00
CA THR A 255 15.56 13.06 7.06
C THR A 255 15.45 12.14 5.84
N GLU A 256 16.21 12.39 4.76
CA GLU A 256 15.83 11.91 3.42
C GLU A 256 16.60 10.67 2.91
N GLU A 257 17.78 10.36 3.45
CA GLU A 257 18.58 9.18 3.04
C GLU A 257 18.53 8.02 4.05
N HIS A 258 17.86 8.23 5.19
CA HIS A 258 17.97 7.39 6.37
C HIS A 258 16.61 6.89 6.85
N ALA A 259 15.66 6.56 5.97
CA ALA A 259 14.40 5.91 6.38
C ALA A 259 14.32 4.47 5.85
N SER A 260 14.06 3.51 6.73
CA SER A 260 13.78 2.10 6.39
C SER A 260 12.31 1.88 6.02
N ALA A 261 11.42 2.75 6.50
CA ALA A 261 10.01 2.75 6.12
C ALA A 261 9.36 4.12 6.36
N ALA A 262 8.21 4.36 5.76
CA ALA A 262 7.32 5.48 6.04
C ALA A 262 5.87 5.02 6.03
N ALA A 263 5.09 5.57 6.95
CA ALA A 263 3.65 5.39 7.05
C ALA A 263 2.96 6.70 6.71
N LEU A 264 2.09 6.67 5.69
CA LEU A 264 1.10 7.71 5.44
C LEU A 264 -0.12 7.41 6.32
N VAL A 265 -0.31 8.19 7.37
CA VAL A 265 -1.30 7.94 8.44
C VAL A 265 -2.53 8.82 8.23
N PHE A 266 -3.70 8.19 8.17
CA PHE A 266 -5.01 8.82 7.97
C PHE A 266 -5.80 8.82 9.28
N VAL A 267 -6.12 10.02 9.80
CA VAL A 267 -6.80 10.19 11.09
C VAL A 267 -8.06 11.02 10.90
N VAL A 268 -9.18 10.55 11.45
CA VAL A 268 -10.44 11.31 11.46
C VAL A 268 -10.28 12.55 12.32
N ASP A 269 -10.56 13.71 11.73
CA ASP A 269 -10.51 14.99 12.44
C ASP A 269 -11.75 15.15 13.31
N ARG A 270 -11.56 15.12 14.63
CA ARG A 270 -12.66 15.36 15.60
C ARG A 270 -13.22 16.78 15.49
N ASN A 271 -12.46 17.70 14.90
CA ASN A 271 -12.82 19.10 14.72
C ASN A 271 -13.22 19.40 13.26
N LYS A 272 -13.59 18.39 12.47
CA LYS A 272 -14.06 18.61 11.10
C LYS A 272 -15.30 19.52 11.08
N PRO A 273 -15.46 20.39 10.07
CA PRO A 273 -16.62 21.27 9.97
C PRO A 273 -17.95 20.50 9.95
N PRO A 274 -19.05 21.09 10.47
CA PRO A 274 -20.38 20.49 10.35
C PRO A 274 -20.76 20.35 8.87
N GLY A 275 -21.45 19.26 8.53
CA GLY A 275 -21.84 18.95 7.16
C GLY A 275 -20.78 18.23 6.32
N ILE A 276 -19.61 17.90 6.90
CA ILE A 276 -18.66 16.96 6.30
C ILE A 276 -19.01 15.54 6.75
N GLY A 277 -19.35 14.70 5.79
CA GLY A 277 -19.65 13.29 5.98
C GLY A 277 -18.47 12.45 6.44
N GLU A 278 -18.62 11.13 6.38
CA GLU A 278 -17.65 10.16 6.86
C GLU A 278 -16.90 9.48 5.73
N THR A 279 -15.56 9.60 5.73
CA THR A 279 -14.68 8.79 4.89
C THR A 279 -14.32 7.50 5.60
N GLN A 280 -14.50 6.37 4.93
CA GLN A 280 -14.17 5.04 5.42
C GLN A 280 -13.16 4.36 4.51
N PHE A 281 -12.30 3.54 5.12
CA PHE A 281 -11.25 2.80 4.45
C PHE A 281 -11.53 1.31 4.58
N HIS A 282 -11.30 0.57 3.51
CA HIS A 282 -11.49 -0.87 3.46
C HIS A 282 -10.26 -1.51 2.84
N ALA A 283 -9.94 -2.75 3.23
CA ALA A 283 -8.92 -3.54 2.57
C ALA A 283 -9.43 -4.95 2.28
N VAL A 284 -9.15 -5.42 1.07
CA VAL A 284 -9.43 -6.80 0.64
C VAL A 284 -8.15 -7.37 0.06
N ILE A 285 -7.85 -8.64 0.35
CA ILE A 285 -6.59 -9.28 -0.02
C ILE A 285 -6.89 -10.51 -0.85
N SER A 286 -6.32 -10.59 -2.05
CA SER A 286 -6.28 -11.85 -2.80
C SER A 286 -5.04 -12.66 -2.43
N ASN A 287 -5.16 -13.97 -2.33
CA ASN A 287 -4.08 -14.89 -1.99
C ASN A 287 -3.94 -15.95 -3.09
N GLY A 288 -2.72 -16.09 -3.61
CA GLY A 288 -2.34 -17.10 -4.60
C GLY A 288 -1.51 -18.25 -4.03
N LEU A 289 -1.42 -18.38 -2.71
CA LEU A 289 -0.68 -19.46 -2.06
C LEU A 289 -1.59 -20.59 -1.60
N LEU A 290 -1.19 -21.82 -1.90
CA LEU A 290 -1.78 -23.05 -1.37
C LEU A 290 -0.79 -23.74 -0.43
N SER A 291 -1.28 -24.27 0.69
CA SER A 291 -0.46 -25.02 1.63
C SER A 291 -0.21 -26.45 1.14
N VAL A 292 0.96 -27.00 1.45
CA VAL A 292 1.35 -28.37 1.13
C VAL A 292 2.09 -29.00 2.32
N GLY A 293 1.92 -30.31 2.51
CA GLY A 293 2.63 -31.05 3.52
C GLY A 293 2.17 -30.84 4.95
N ASP A 294 2.85 -31.54 5.84
CA ASP A 294 2.60 -31.53 7.28
C ASP A 294 2.92 -30.18 7.94
N ALA A 295 2.40 -30.00 9.16
CA ALA A 295 2.89 -28.95 10.05
C ALA A 295 4.21 -29.38 10.70
N TYR A 296 5.17 -28.46 10.72
CA TYR A 296 6.49 -28.64 11.30
C TYR A 296 6.66 -27.72 12.51
N LYS A 297 7.54 -28.11 13.43
CA LYS A 297 7.99 -27.30 14.55
C LYS A 297 9.50 -27.09 14.45
N VAL A 298 9.94 -25.85 14.58
CA VAL A 298 11.35 -25.48 14.52
C VAL A 298 12.10 -26.10 15.71
N ALA A 299 13.14 -26.86 15.42
CA ALA A 299 13.96 -27.57 16.40
C ALA A 299 15.20 -26.76 16.79
N SER A 300 15.94 -26.22 15.82
CA SER A 300 17.05 -25.29 16.04
C SER A 300 17.02 -24.15 15.03
N VAL A 301 17.60 -23.02 15.41
CA VAL A 301 17.75 -21.83 14.55
C VAL A 301 19.17 -21.31 14.67
N LYS A 302 19.78 -21.00 13.53
CA LYS A 302 21.04 -20.29 13.41
C LYS A 302 20.86 -19.11 12.47
N GLU A 303 21.16 -17.90 12.95
CA GLU A 303 21.18 -16.72 12.08
C GLU A 303 22.47 -16.75 11.25
N GLY A 304 22.35 -16.53 9.94
CA GLY A 304 23.50 -16.53 9.02
C GLY A 304 24.31 -15.23 9.08
N ASP A 305 25.57 -15.31 8.62
CA ASP A 305 26.49 -14.17 8.58
C ASP A 305 26.07 -13.08 7.56
N TYR A 306 25.33 -13.47 6.51
CA TYR A 306 24.70 -12.54 5.57
C TYR A 306 23.38 -12.03 6.14
N LYS A 307 23.22 -10.69 6.15
CA LYS A 307 22.35 -9.92 7.06
C LYS A 307 20.83 -10.24 7.08
N SER A 308 20.31 -11.20 6.33
CA SER A 308 18.86 -11.48 6.25
C SER A 308 18.50 -12.96 6.08
N LEU A 309 19.40 -13.90 6.40
CA LEU A 309 19.13 -15.34 6.25
C LEU A 309 19.06 -16.06 7.59
N THR A 310 18.11 -16.99 7.69
CA THR A 310 17.94 -17.87 8.85
C THR A 310 18.05 -19.33 8.40
N LEU A 311 18.98 -20.07 9.01
CA LEU A 311 19.07 -21.53 8.88
C LEU A 311 18.27 -22.17 10.02
N LEU A 312 17.41 -23.12 9.70
CA LEU A 312 16.61 -23.83 10.68
C LEU A 312 16.56 -25.33 10.41
N THR A 313 16.52 -26.11 11.49
CA THR A 313 16.12 -27.52 11.45
C THR A 313 14.71 -27.65 12.00
N ALA A 314 13.99 -28.69 11.61
CA ALA A 314 12.61 -28.85 12.01
C ALA A 314 12.28 -30.31 12.32
N ARG A 315 11.18 -30.50 13.03
CA ARG A 315 10.58 -31.80 13.29
C ARG A 315 9.12 -31.75 12.90
N ARG A 316 8.55 -32.86 12.46
CA ARG A 316 7.09 -32.95 12.25
C ARG A 316 6.36 -32.67 13.56
N GLU A 317 5.25 -31.94 13.50
CA GLU A 317 4.45 -31.66 14.69
C GLU A 317 3.97 -32.98 15.31
N GLY A 318 4.23 -33.16 16.61
CA GLY A 318 3.97 -34.42 17.32
C GLY A 318 5.10 -35.46 17.26
N SER A 319 6.10 -35.29 16.39
CA SER A 319 7.29 -36.17 16.33
C SER A 319 8.45 -35.65 17.19
N ARG A 320 9.37 -36.55 17.56
CA ARG A 320 10.66 -36.22 18.18
C ARG A 320 11.82 -36.21 17.19
N GLU A 321 11.63 -36.83 16.02
CA GLU A 321 12.64 -36.92 14.97
C GLU A 321 12.92 -35.54 14.37
N ILE A 322 14.21 -35.17 14.32
CA ILE A 322 14.67 -33.96 13.65
C ILE A 322 14.96 -34.32 12.21
N LEU A 323 14.36 -33.58 11.30
CA LEU A 323 14.50 -33.74 9.85
C LEU A 323 15.39 -32.61 9.32
N ASP A 324 16.29 -32.96 8.41
CA ASP A 324 17.07 -32.00 7.63
C ASP A 324 16.21 -31.35 6.53
N GLY A 325 16.76 -30.32 5.87
CA GLY A 325 16.04 -29.57 4.86
C GLY A 325 15.77 -30.37 3.58
N GLU A 326 16.66 -31.29 3.22
CA GLU A 326 16.50 -32.15 2.06
C GLU A 326 15.39 -33.17 2.23
N THR A 327 15.32 -33.82 3.39
CA THR A 327 14.27 -34.77 3.76
C THR A 327 12.90 -34.10 3.72
N ILE A 328 12.78 -32.91 4.31
CA ILE A 328 11.52 -32.13 4.29
C ILE A 328 11.14 -31.74 2.85
N LYS A 329 12.12 -31.25 2.08
CA LYS A 329 11.94 -30.87 0.66
C LYS A 329 11.45 -32.06 -0.17
N ASN A 330 12.06 -33.24 -0.02
CA ASN A 330 11.70 -34.43 -0.78
C ASN A 330 10.28 -34.90 -0.47
N GLN A 331 9.86 -34.90 0.80
CA GLN A 331 8.49 -35.23 1.20
C GLN A 331 7.45 -34.34 0.50
N ILE A 332 7.74 -33.03 0.37
CA ILE A 332 6.85 -32.08 -0.31
C ILE A 332 6.80 -32.35 -1.82
N TYR A 333 7.94 -32.65 -2.45
CA TYR A 333 7.97 -32.97 -3.87
C TYR A 333 7.24 -34.26 -4.22
N GLU A 334 7.33 -35.28 -3.35
CA GLU A 334 6.58 -36.52 -3.49
C GLU A 334 5.06 -36.27 -3.44
N GLU A 335 4.59 -35.47 -2.47
CA GLU A 335 3.16 -35.11 -2.34
C GLU A 335 2.65 -34.34 -3.57
N LEU A 336 3.48 -33.50 -4.17
CA LEU A 336 3.13 -32.73 -5.37
C LEU A 336 3.26 -33.53 -6.67
N GLY A 337 3.72 -34.78 -6.63
CA GLY A 337 3.88 -35.64 -7.80
C GLY A 337 5.07 -35.25 -8.70
N HIS A 338 6.21 -34.90 -8.12
CA HIS A 338 7.44 -34.48 -8.81
C HIS A 338 7.27 -33.29 -9.79
N PRO A 339 6.69 -32.15 -9.36
CA PRO A 339 6.67 -30.95 -10.18
C PRO A 339 8.12 -30.50 -10.48
N ASN A 340 8.35 -29.94 -11.67
CA ASN A 340 9.64 -29.33 -12.06
C ASN A 340 10.27 -28.60 -10.86
N TYR A 341 11.55 -28.90 -10.58
CA TYR A 341 12.39 -28.41 -9.46
C TYR A 341 12.52 -26.87 -9.33
N LEU A 342 11.70 -26.10 -10.04
CA LEU A 342 11.77 -24.66 -10.22
C LEU A 342 10.63 -23.90 -9.53
N ARG A 343 9.69 -24.57 -8.83
CA ARG A 343 8.63 -23.85 -8.10
C ARG A 343 9.22 -23.18 -6.85
N PRO A 344 9.13 -21.85 -6.71
CA PRO A 344 9.56 -21.19 -5.49
C PRO A 344 8.61 -21.56 -4.35
N PHE A 345 9.17 -21.97 -3.21
CA PHE A 345 8.42 -22.29 -1.99
C PHE A 345 8.62 -21.23 -0.92
N CYS A 346 7.58 -21.01 -0.11
CA CYS A 346 7.70 -20.25 1.12
C CYS A 346 7.19 -21.08 2.30
N ILE A 347 7.64 -20.75 3.50
CA ILE A 347 7.08 -21.28 4.74
C ILE A 347 6.20 -20.22 5.39
N GLY A 348 5.00 -20.60 5.80
CA GLY A 348 4.13 -19.79 6.64
C GLY A 348 4.41 -20.11 8.11
N VAL A 349 5.05 -19.19 8.82
CA VAL A 349 5.49 -19.38 10.21
C VAL A 349 4.52 -18.69 11.16
N ARG A 350 4.01 -19.46 12.12
CA ARG A 350 3.21 -18.96 13.24
C ARG A 350 4.12 -18.75 14.44
N LYS A 351 4.15 -17.51 14.93
CA LYS A 351 4.99 -17.06 16.04
C LYS A 351 4.11 -16.63 17.20
N ARG A 352 4.51 -16.95 18.42
CA ARG A 352 3.89 -16.41 19.64
C ARG A 352 4.96 -15.68 20.44
N ARG A 353 4.77 -14.38 20.65
CA ARG A 353 5.79 -13.49 21.23
C ARG A 353 5.19 -12.60 22.31
N LYS A 354 6.04 -12.16 23.23
CA LYS A 354 5.75 -11.07 24.16
C LYS A 354 6.00 -9.73 23.47
N CYS A 355 5.09 -8.79 23.61
CA CYS A 355 5.13 -7.47 22.98
C CYS A 355 4.76 -6.38 24.00
N SER A 356 5.45 -5.24 23.98
CA SER A 356 5.20 -4.09 24.86
C SER A 356 5.55 -2.81 24.12
N ILE A 357 4.82 -1.71 24.30
CA ILE A 357 5.14 -0.44 23.63
C ILE A 357 5.52 0.58 24.70
N GLY A 358 6.77 1.04 24.69
CA GLY A 358 7.27 1.94 25.72
C GLY A 358 7.12 1.33 27.12
N GLN A 359 6.42 2.02 28.01
CA GLN A 359 6.18 1.60 29.40
C GLN A 359 4.89 0.78 29.59
N GLU A 360 4.19 0.40 28.51
CA GLU A 360 2.95 -0.38 28.60
C GLU A 360 3.20 -1.84 29.05
N LYS A 361 2.18 -2.45 29.67
CA LYS A 361 2.24 -3.85 30.09
C LYS A 361 2.54 -4.76 28.90
N VAL A 362 3.36 -5.78 29.15
CA VAL A 362 3.72 -6.80 28.17
C VAL A 362 2.51 -7.69 27.88
N GLY A 363 2.07 -7.72 26.63
CA GLY A 363 1.04 -8.62 26.11
C GLY A 363 1.63 -9.79 25.32
N TRP A 364 0.85 -10.85 25.13
CA TRP A 364 1.19 -11.94 24.21
C TRP A 364 0.49 -11.72 22.87
N VAL A 365 1.25 -11.84 21.79
CA VAL A 365 0.78 -11.69 20.41
C VAL A 365 1.06 -12.98 19.66
N THR A 366 0.08 -13.41 18.86
CA THR A 366 0.28 -14.48 17.89
C THR A 366 0.28 -13.85 16.50
N SER A 367 1.38 -14.00 15.78
CA SER A 367 1.57 -13.48 14.43
C SER A 367 1.78 -14.62 13.43
N PHE A 368 1.52 -14.32 12.17
CA PHE A 368 1.77 -15.22 11.05
C PHE A 368 2.53 -14.46 9.95
N ALA A 369 3.62 -15.04 9.45
CA ALA A 369 4.44 -14.41 8.42
C ALA A 369 4.97 -15.46 7.43
N PHE A 370 5.07 -15.07 6.16
CA PHE A 370 5.66 -15.90 5.12
C PHE A 370 7.15 -15.60 4.93
N HIS A 371 7.96 -16.65 4.93
CA HIS A 371 9.41 -16.58 4.72
C HIS A 371 9.77 -17.36 3.45
N GLN A 372 10.56 -16.76 2.55
CA GLN A 372 10.94 -17.43 1.30
C GLN A 372 11.97 -18.50 1.58
N VAL A 373 11.80 -19.69 1.01
CA VAL A 373 12.83 -20.73 1.04
C VAL A 373 13.85 -20.42 -0.04
N ARG A 374 15.11 -20.22 0.35
CA ARG A 374 16.23 -19.99 -0.56
C ARG A 374 16.90 -21.29 -0.95
N ARG A 375 17.09 -22.17 0.02
CA ARG A 375 17.79 -23.44 -0.15
C ARG A 375 17.32 -24.43 0.92
N SER A 376 17.36 -25.71 0.58
CA SER A 376 17.12 -26.80 1.53
C SER A 376 18.09 -27.92 1.21
N ASP A 377 18.94 -28.23 2.18
CA ASP A 377 20.01 -29.23 2.09
C ASP A 377 20.13 -30.02 3.42
N GLU A 378 21.16 -30.87 3.49
CA GLU A 378 21.44 -31.74 4.64
C GLU A 378 21.69 -30.97 5.95
N GLU A 379 22.08 -29.68 5.89
CA GLU A 379 22.27 -28.85 7.09
C GLU A 379 20.95 -28.30 7.63
N GLY A 380 19.96 -28.10 6.75
CA GLY A 380 18.65 -27.62 7.13
C GLY A 380 17.96 -26.77 6.06
N LEU A 381 16.99 -26.00 6.50
CA LEU A 381 16.22 -25.08 5.68
C LEU A 381 16.76 -23.66 5.81
N ILE A 382 17.18 -23.06 4.69
CA ILE A 382 17.62 -21.66 4.62
C ILE A 382 16.47 -20.81 4.10
N VAL A 383 16.04 -19.86 4.93
CA VAL A 383 14.93 -18.94 4.61
C VAL A 383 15.34 -17.49 4.74
N ASP A 384 14.61 -16.63 4.02
CA ASP A 384 14.69 -15.18 4.17
C ASP A 384 14.10 -14.71 5.50
N ASP A 385 14.60 -13.55 5.92
CA ASP A 385 14.21 -12.79 7.11
C ASP A 385 14.65 -13.44 8.43
N ARG A 386 14.61 -12.64 9.50
CA ARG A 386 14.94 -13.06 10.86
C ARG A 386 13.69 -13.25 11.73
N GLY A 387 13.90 -13.66 12.97
CA GLY A 387 12.88 -13.67 14.03
C GLY A 387 12.09 -14.99 14.16
N ILE A 388 12.39 -15.98 13.33
CA ILE A 388 12.00 -17.37 13.59
C ILE A 388 12.80 -17.87 14.80
N LYS A 389 12.14 -18.57 15.73
CA LYS A 389 12.75 -19.12 16.94
C LYS A 389 12.42 -20.59 17.10
N THR A 390 13.27 -21.31 17.83
CA THR A 390 12.97 -22.66 18.28
C THR A 390 11.60 -22.73 18.95
N GLY A 391 10.80 -23.72 18.53
CA GLY A 391 9.44 -23.92 19.02
C GLY A 391 8.34 -23.25 18.20
N ASP A 392 8.67 -22.37 17.25
CA ASP A 392 7.71 -21.89 16.26
C ASP A 392 7.18 -23.03 15.39
N THR A 393 5.97 -22.88 14.86
CA THR A 393 5.36 -23.85 13.96
C THR A 393 5.26 -23.28 12.55
N PHE A 394 5.50 -24.09 11.53
CA PHE A 394 5.38 -23.65 10.14
C PHE A 394 4.83 -24.75 9.23
N ARG A 395 4.33 -24.34 8.06
CA ARG A 395 3.97 -25.24 6.94
C ARG A 395 4.49 -24.66 5.63
N TYR A 396 4.70 -25.49 4.62
CA TYR A 396 5.06 -25.05 3.28
C TYR A 396 3.86 -24.56 2.48
N TYR A 397 4.15 -23.60 1.62
CA TYR A 397 3.22 -22.99 0.70
C TYR A 397 3.89 -22.79 -0.66
N TYR A 398 3.12 -22.96 -1.72
CA TYR A 398 3.54 -22.73 -3.09
C TYR A 398 2.52 -21.88 -3.84
N SER A 399 2.98 -21.23 -4.90
CA SER A 399 2.11 -20.45 -5.80
C SER A 399 1.22 -21.38 -6.62
N ASP A 400 -0.09 -21.14 -6.58
CA ASP A 400 -1.08 -21.88 -7.35
C ASP A 400 -2.01 -20.95 -8.12
N PHE A 401 -2.06 -21.14 -9.44
CA PHE A 401 -2.83 -20.29 -10.36
C PHE A 401 -4.33 -20.37 -10.08
N ALA A 402 -4.87 -21.58 -9.85
CA ALA A 402 -6.29 -21.78 -9.62
C ALA A 402 -6.74 -21.13 -8.30
N THR A 403 -5.93 -21.25 -7.26
CA THR A 403 -6.12 -20.59 -5.95
C THR A 403 -6.15 -19.08 -6.12
N ALA A 404 -5.20 -18.51 -6.87
CA ALA A 404 -5.14 -17.07 -7.10
C ALA A 404 -6.37 -16.56 -7.89
N LEU A 405 -6.83 -17.30 -8.90
CA LEU A 405 -8.03 -16.97 -9.69
C LEU A 405 -9.29 -17.01 -8.83
N SER A 406 -9.45 -18.08 -8.03
CA SER A 406 -10.57 -18.23 -7.11
C SER A 406 -10.59 -17.10 -6.08
N SER A 407 -9.42 -16.73 -5.55
CA SER A 407 -9.29 -15.64 -4.60
C SER A 407 -9.64 -14.28 -5.23
N ALA A 408 -9.21 -14.00 -6.46
CA ALA A 408 -9.60 -12.78 -7.18
C ALA A 408 -11.12 -12.70 -7.42
N ALA A 409 -11.77 -13.83 -7.70
CA ALA A 409 -13.24 -13.89 -7.80
C ALA A 409 -13.92 -13.61 -6.45
N SER A 410 -13.35 -14.11 -5.34
CA SER A 410 -13.82 -13.76 -3.99
C SER A 410 -13.72 -12.27 -3.72
N VAL A 411 -12.57 -11.65 -4.02
CA VAL A 411 -12.40 -10.19 -3.90
C VAL A 411 -13.46 -9.45 -4.71
N SER A 412 -13.73 -9.88 -5.94
CA SER A 412 -14.77 -9.26 -6.78
C SER A 412 -16.16 -9.34 -6.12
N ASN A 413 -16.50 -10.44 -5.43
CA ASN A 413 -17.75 -10.57 -4.69
C ASN A 413 -17.79 -9.67 -3.44
N ASP A 414 -16.67 -9.52 -2.73
CA ASP A 414 -16.58 -8.63 -1.56
C ASP A 414 -16.78 -7.16 -1.99
N LEU A 415 -16.14 -6.76 -3.08
CA LEU A 415 -16.31 -5.42 -3.68
C LEU A 415 -17.75 -5.19 -4.17
N ARG A 416 -18.39 -6.21 -4.73
CA ARG A 416 -19.82 -6.15 -5.10
C ARG A 416 -20.72 -5.96 -3.88
N SER A 417 -20.40 -6.61 -2.76
CA SER A 417 -21.15 -6.47 -1.51
C SER A 417 -21.00 -5.06 -0.93
N LEU A 418 -19.79 -4.49 -0.97
CA LEU A 418 -19.53 -3.09 -0.61
C LEU A 418 -20.36 -2.12 -1.47
N LYS A 419 -20.49 -2.41 -2.77
CA LYS A 419 -21.35 -1.66 -3.69
C LYS A 419 -22.83 -1.79 -3.36
N GLN A 420 -23.31 -2.95 -2.93
CA GLN A 420 -24.74 -3.17 -2.63
C GLN A 420 -25.15 -2.53 -1.31
N GLY A 421 -24.30 -2.58 -0.28
CA GLY A 421 -24.50 -1.87 0.99
C GLY A 421 -24.64 -0.35 0.86
N SER A 422 -24.29 0.21 -0.31
CA SER A 422 -24.55 1.61 -0.70
C SER A 422 -26.03 1.91 -0.90
N THR A 423 -26.84 0.93 -1.31
CA THR A 423 -28.14 1.18 -1.97
C THR A 423 -29.36 1.18 -1.04
N THR A 424 -29.19 0.91 0.25
CA THR A 424 -30.29 0.76 1.21
C THR A 424 -30.27 1.86 2.28
N GLY A 425 -30.83 3.04 1.98
CA GLY A 425 -31.01 4.16 2.93
C GLY A 425 -30.78 5.54 2.31
N ASP A 426 -31.21 6.61 3.01
CA ASP A 426 -30.96 8.02 2.63
C ASP A 426 -29.46 8.40 2.68
N ASP A 427 -28.64 7.62 3.41
CA ASP A 427 -27.18 7.77 3.52
C ASP A 427 -26.44 6.85 2.54
N LYS A 428 -26.52 7.18 1.25
CA LYS A 428 -25.88 6.39 0.17
C LYS A 428 -24.36 6.48 0.26
N ARG A 429 -23.71 5.39 0.66
CA ARG A 429 -22.24 5.27 0.66
C ARG A 429 -21.70 5.21 -0.77
N GLU A 430 -20.73 6.03 -1.13
CA GLU A 430 -20.14 6.06 -2.48
C GLU A 430 -18.66 5.71 -2.44
N VAL A 431 -18.20 4.82 -3.33
CA VAL A 431 -16.77 4.54 -3.50
C VAL A 431 -16.19 5.57 -4.47
N PHE A 432 -15.21 6.35 -4.01
CA PHE A 432 -14.64 7.46 -4.80
C PHE A 432 -13.20 7.20 -5.26
N GLY A 433 -12.55 6.16 -4.74
CA GLY A 433 -11.20 5.82 -5.16
C GLY A 433 -10.67 4.53 -4.55
N GLY A 434 -9.58 4.02 -5.11
CA GLY A 434 -8.86 2.88 -4.56
C GLY A 434 -7.39 2.81 -4.95
N LEU A 435 -6.64 2.00 -4.22
CA LEU A 435 -5.26 1.64 -4.51
C LEU A 435 -5.08 0.12 -4.62
N ILE A 436 -4.16 -0.34 -5.47
CA ILE A 436 -3.78 -1.76 -5.56
C ILE A 436 -2.27 -1.91 -5.37
N PHE A 437 -1.88 -2.84 -4.50
CA PHE A 437 -0.50 -3.27 -4.35
C PHE A 437 -0.40 -4.75 -4.70
N THR A 438 0.33 -5.10 -5.75
CA THR A 438 0.56 -6.50 -6.14
C THR A 438 1.96 -6.93 -5.75
N SER A 439 2.11 -8.19 -5.34
CA SER A 439 3.43 -8.80 -5.10
C SER A 439 3.85 -9.64 -6.30
N SER A 440 4.85 -9.19 -7.07
CA SER A 440 5.31 -9.87 -8.30
C SER A 440 6.54 -10.76 -8.10
N SER A 441 7.17 -10.76 -6.91
CA SER A 441 8.46 -11.43 -6.67
C SER A 441 8.43 -12.97 -6.66
N PHE A 442 7.26 -13.59 -6.69
CA PHE A 442 7.09 -15.03 -6.40
C PHE A 442 6.16 -15.79 -7.35
N CYS A 443 5.54 -15.08 -8.28
CA CYS A 443 4.45 -15.58 -9.11
C CYS A 443 4.72 -15.17 -10.56
N ASP A 444 5.61 -15.89 -11.25
CA ASP A 444 6.01 -15.56 -12.64
C ASP A 444 4.83 -15.61 -13.64
N THR A 445 3.70 -16.24 -13.28
CA THR A 445 2.62 -16.57 -14.24
C THR A 445 1.23 -16.00 -13.95
N PHE A 446 0.85 -15.64 -12.71
CA PHE A 446 -0.52 -15.19 -12.39
C PHE A 446 -0.66 -13.67 -12.32
N PHE A 447 0.08 -13.01 -11.41
CA PHE A 447 0.02 -11.55 -11.24
C PHE A 447 0.69 -10.77 -12.40
N THR A 448 1.20 -11.50 -13.40
CA THR A 448 1.80 -10.96 -14.63
C THR A 448 0.83 -11.01 -15.81
N GLN A 449 -0.34 -11.66 -15.68
CA GLN A 449 -1.35 -11.63 -16.74
C GLN A 449 -2.07 -10.28 -16.74
N PRO A 450 -2.08 -9.57 -17.88
CA PRO A 450 -2.74 -8.28 -17.97
C PRO A 450 -4.21 -8.42 -17.56
N LYS A 451 -4.70 -7.46 -16.75
CA LYS A 451 -6.10 -7.28 -16.35
C LYS A 451 -6.55 -8.05 -15.09
N ILE A 452 -5.91 -9.14 -14.71
CA ILE A 452 -6.41 -9.98 -13.61
C ILE A 452 -6.43 -9.23 -12.27
N CYS A 453 -5.38 -8.46 -11.97
CA CYS A 453 -5.30 -7.76 -10.69
C CYS A 453 -6.26 -6.58 -10.63
N ARG A 454 -6.45 -5.83 -11.73
CA ARG A 454 -7.33 -4.67 -11.76
C ARG A 454 -8.82 -5.00 -11.92
N ALA A 455 -9.16 -6.11 -12.57
CA ALA A 455 -10.54 -6.48 -12.92
C ALA A 455 -11.51 -6.48 -11.72
N PRO A 456 -11.18 -7.06 -10.54
CA PRO A 456 -12.08 -7.01 -9.39
C PRO A 456 -12.53 -5.60 -9.03
N PHE A 457 -11.66 -4.59 -9.18
CA PHE A 457 -12.02 -3.21 -8.90
C PHE A 457 -12.72 -2.54 -10.08
N THR A 458 -12.14 -2.60 -11.28
CA THR A 458 -12.66 -1.87 -12.45
C THR A 458 -14.04 -2.34 -12.89
N ASP A 459 -14.35 -3.62 -12.69
CA ASP A 459 -15.63 -4.20 -13.10
C ASP A 459 -16.74 -3.86 -12.09
N ASN A 460 -16.41 -3.75 -10.80
CA ASN A 460 -17.38 -3.40 -9.77
C ASN A 460 -17.61 -1.89 -9.67
N PHE A 461 -16.56 -1.08 -9.88
CA PHE A 461 -16.58 0.39 -9.76
C PHE A 461 -16.12 1.07 -11.06
N PRO A 462 -16.87 0.92 -12.16
CA PRO A 462 -16.52 1.56 -13.42
C PRO A 462 -16.49 3.08 -13.26
N GLY A 463 -15.46 3.72 -13.81
CA GLY A 463 -15.28 5.18 -13.74
C GLY A 463 -14.60 5.68 -12.46
N VAL A 464 -14.55 4.89 -11.39
CA VAL A 464 -13.89 5.29 -10.13
C VAL A 464 -12.37 5.27 -10.28
N THR A 465 -11.68 6.26 -9.70
CA THR A 465 -10.22 6.37 -9.75
C THR A 465 -9.53 5.18 -9.09
N LEU A 466 -8.51 4.64 -9.76
CA LEU A 466 -7.71 3.52 -9.27
C LEU A 466 -6.25 3.77 -9.66
N GLY A 467 -5.36 3.68 -8.68
CA GLY A 467 -3.92 3.70 -8.89
C GLY A 467 -3.24 2.54 -8.16
N GLY A 468 -2.06 2.15 -8.57
CA GLY A 468 -1.36 1.07 -7.91
C GLY A 468 0.00 0.74 -8.50
N SER A 469 0.62 -0.25 -7.92
CA SER A 469 1.99 -0.61 -8.26
C SER A 469 2.26 -2.10 -8.05
N CYS A 470 3.13 -2.61 -8.90
CA CYS A 470 3.74 -3.93 -8.71
C CYS A 470 4.98 -3.78 -7.83
N SER A 471 4.99 -4.54 -6.75
CA SER A 471 5.98 -4.47 -5.68
C SER A 471 6.60 -5.84 -5.40
N TYR A 472 7.65 -5.86 -4.58
CA TYR A 472 8.26 -7.11 -4.17
C TYR A 472 7.40 -7.86 -3.16
N GLN A 473 6.74 -7.13 -2.27
CA GLN A 473 5.89 -7.70 -1.23
C GLN A 473 4.80 -6.68 -0.93
N ALA A 474 3.55 -7.13 -0.91
CA ALA A 474 2.43 -6.29 -0.52
C ALA A 474 2.27 -6.35 1.01
N ILE A 475 1.78 -5.25 1.58
CA ILE A 475 1.40 -5.14 2.98
C ILE A 475 -0.12 -5.05 3.01
N GLY A 476 -0.78 -5.88 3.81
CA GLY A 476 -2.24 -5.93 3.88
C GLY A 476 -2.74 -6.39 5.24
N ARG A 477 -3.52 -5.54 5.88
CA ARG A 477 -4.26 -5.76 7.13
C ARG A 477 -5.58 -5.01 7.00
N GLY A 478 -6.67 -5.75 7.09
CA GLY A 478 -8.00 -5.18 7.15
C GLY A 478 -8.96 -6.25 7.65
N ASP A 479 -10.20 -5.85 7.92
CA ASP A 479 -11.27 -6.82 8.08
C ASP A 479 -11.34 -7.65 6.80
N LEU A 480 -11.08 -8.95 6.92
CA LEU A 480 -11.59 -9.95 5.99
C LEU A 480 -13.11 -9.78 6.02
N ILE A 481 -13.64 -8.92 5.15
CA ILE A 481 -15.07 -8.65 5.08
C ILE A 481 -15.79 -10.01 4.97
N LEU A 482 -16.62 -10.23 5.98
CA LEU A 482 -17.66 -11.24 6.14
C LEU A 482 -17.83 -12.21 4.96
N HIS A 483 -17.59 -13.50 5.24
CA HIS A 483 -17.90 -14.69 4.43
C HIS A 483 -16.84 -15.25 3.47
N VAL A 484 -15.71 -15.69 4.02
CA VAL A 484 -15.02 -16.86 3.44
C VAL A 484 -15.20 -18.04 4.39
N LYS A 485 -16.15 -18.93 4.05
CA LYS A 485 -16.16 -20.34 4.49
C LYS A 485 -14.98 -21.06 3.82
N GLY A 486 -13.77 -20.60 4.08
CA GLY A 486 -12.51 -21.26 3.77
C GLY A 486 -12.00 -21.93 5.04
N SER A 487 -11.21 -22.98 4.89
CA SER A 487 -10.76 -23.91 5.94
C SER A 487 -10.48 -23.25 7.30
N ARG A 488 -10.68 -24.05 8.37
CA ARG A 488 -10.45 -23.72 9.79
C ARG A 488 -9.07 -23.07 10.08
N GLU A 489 -8.15 -23.10 9.13
CA GLU A 489 -6.81 -22.52 9.13
C GLU A 489 -6.76 -21.01 8.81
N GLN A 490 -7.76 -20.42 8.13
CA GLN A 490 -7.80 -18.97 7.87
C GLN A 490 -8.27 -18.14 9.08
N LYS A 491 -8.72 -18.80 10.17
CA LYS A 491 -8.92 -18.17 11.49
C LYS A 491 -7.62 -18.03 12.30
N LEU A 492 -6.45 -18.45 11.76
CA LEU A 492 -5.19 -18.49 12.50
C LEU A 492 -4.24 -17.34 12.13
N GLY A 493 -4.22 -16.31 12.99
CA GLY A 493 -3.17 -15.28 13.03
C GLY A 493 -3.31 -14.21 11.95
N ARG A 494 -3.15 -12.94 12.32
CA ARG A 494 -3.11 -11.83 11.36
C ARG A 494 -1.84 -11.96 10.53
N CYS A 495 -1.97 -12.20 9.23
CA CYS A 495 -0.87 -12.18 8.27
C CYS A 495 -0.86 -10.82 7.57
N CYS A 496 0.07 -9.94 7.93
CA CYS A 496 0.13 -8.59 7.38
C CYS A 496 0.97 -8.45 6.10
N LEU A 497 1.66 -9.51 5.71
CA LEU A 497 2.65 -9.52 4.63
C LEU A 497 2.42 -10.69 3.67
N PRO A 498 1.31 -10.68 2.92
CA PRO A 498 0.99 -11.76 2.00
C PRO A 498 2.02 -11.84 0.86
N LYS A 499 2.38 -13.07 0.47
CA LYS A 499 3.19 -13.35 -0.73
C LYS A 499 2.26 -13.88 -1.83
N CYS A 500 2.60 -13.63 -3.10
CA CYS A 500 1.71 -13.97 -4.23
C CYS A 500 0.29 -13.46 -4.01
N SER A 501 0.13 -12.15 -3.84
CA SER A 501 -1.12 -11.50 -3.47
C SER A 501 -1.32 -10.17 -4.17
N ALA A 502 -2.57 -9.73 -4.22
CA ALA A 502 -2.94 -8.34 -4.48
C ALA A 502 -3.72 -7.79 -3.28
N VAL A 503 -3.32 -6.62 -2.79
CA VAL A 503 -4.00 -5.90 -1.72
C VAL A 503 -4.74 -4.72 -2.33
N TYR A 504 -6.06 -4.71 -2.14
CA TYR A 504 -6.96 -3.67 -2.61
C TYR A 504 -7.30 -2.76 -1.44
N PHE A 505 -6.99 -1.48 -1.54
CA PHE A 505 -7.38 -0.45 -0.60
C PHE A 505 -8.52 0.35 -1.21
N ILE A 506 -9.67 0.37 -0.57
CA ILE A 506 -10.88 1.03 -1.10
C ILE A 506 -11.26 2.17 -0.18
N MET A 507 -11.56 3.32 -0.78
CA MET A 507 -12.01 4.51 -0.07
C MET A 507 -13.47 4.81 -0.42
N SER A 508 -14.30 4.92 0.60
CA SER A 508 -15.73 5.24 0.46
C SER A 508 -16.13 6.42 1.31
N TYR A 509 -17.21 7.08 0.93
CA TYR A 509 -17.74 8.28 1.59
C TYR A 509 -19.23 8.13 1.86
N THR A 510 -19.68 8.54 3.04
CA THR A 510 -21.10 8.65 3.39
C THR A 510 -21.36 10.13 3.68
N PRO A 511 -22.21 10.83 2.90
CA PRO A 511 -22.40 12.28 2.98
C PRO A 511 -22.76 12.86 4.34
#